data_AF-A0A531JK00-F1
#
_entry.id   AF-A0A531JK00-F1
#
_cell.length_a   1.000
_cell.length_b   1.000
_cell.length_c   1.000
_cell.angle_alpha   90.00
_cell.angle_beta   90.00
_cell.angle_gamma   90.00
#
_symmetry.space_group_name_H-M   'P 1'
#
loop_
_entity.id
_entity.type
_entity.pdbx_description
1 polymer ?
#
loop_
_entity_poly.entity_id
_entity_poly.type
_entity_poly.pdbx_seq_one_letter_code
_entity_poly.pdbx_strand_id
1 'polypeptide(L)' 'MRYSQLGNTGMFVSELCLGTMTFGAAEQNNQWGLIASLDQDGV' A
#
# COMPACT_ATOMS: atom_id res chain seq x y z
N MET A 1 -16.06 10.78 1.57
CA MET A 1 -15.41 9.44 1.60
C MET A 1 -16.51 8.39 1.57
N ARG A 2 -16.55 7.53 0.55
CA ARG A 2 -17.51 6.43 0.44
C ARG A 2 -16.94 5.18 1.11
N TYR A 3 -17.77 4.46 1.86
CA TYR A 3 -17.39 3.23 2.57
C TYR A 3 -18.32 2.09 2.17
N SER A 4 -17.74 0.91 1.98
CA SER A 4 -18.43 -0.29 1.51
C SER A 4 -18.05 -1.49 2.38
N GLN A 5 -18.97 -2.44 2.54
CA GLN A 5 -18.70 -3.64 3.33
C GLN A 5 -17.74 -4.58 2.57
N LEU A 6 -16.69 -5.04 3.25
CA LEU A 6 -15.73 -5.99 2.70
C LEU A 6 -16.32 -7.42 2.73
N GLY A 7 -17.11 -7.76 1.71
CA GLY A 7 -17.77 -9.07 1.61
C GLY A 7 -18.58 -9.42 2.86
N ASN A 8 -18.44 -10.65 3.35
CA ASN A 8 -19.18 -11.14 4.52
C ASN A 8 -18.43 -10.93 5.86
N THR A 9 -17.38 -10.09 5.88
CA THR A 9 -16.58 -9.86 7.10
C THR A 9 -17.25 -8.95 8.12
N GLY A 10 -18.26 -8.19 7.71
CA GLY A 10 -18.90 -7.16 8.54
C GLY A 10 -18.08 -5.87 8.70
N MET A 11 -16.89 -5.79 8.09
CA MET A 11 -16.03 -4.61 8.14
C MET A 11 -16.38 -3.63 7.01
N PHE A 12 -16.54 -2.35 7.34
CA PHE A 12 -16.69 -1.27 6.36
C PHE A 12 -15.31 -0.67 6.02
N VAL A 13 -14.96 -0.63 4.74
CA VAL A 13 -13.68 -0.13 4.23
C VAL A 13 -13.90 1.01 3.23
N SER A 14 -12.94 1.92 3.10
CA SER A 14 -12.98 2.96 2.07
C SER A 14 -12.79 2.36 0.68
N GLU A 15 -13.35 3.01 -0.33
CA GLU A 15 -13.09 2.68 -1.74
C GLU A 15 -11.65 3.02 -2.18
N LEU A 16 -10.90 3.73 -1.33
CA LEU A 16 -9.50 4.08 -1.54
C LEU A 16 -8.62 3.29 -0.56
N CYS A 17 -7.52 2.73 -1.08
CA CYS A 17 -6.50 2.05 -0.30
C CYS A 17 -5.19 2.86 -0.33
N LEU A 18 -4.54 3.02 0.83
CA LEU A 18 -3.20 3.59 0.91
C LEU A 18 -2.16 2.46 0.80
N GLY A 19 -1.50 2.37 -0.35
CA GLY A 19 -0.38 1.46 -0.53
C GLY A 19 0.87 1.99 0.17
N THR A 20 1.52 1.18 0.99
CA THR A 20 2.74 1.54 1.75
C THR A 20 3.97 0.74 1.33
N MET A 21 3.93 0.11 0.13
CA MET A 21 4.97 -0.81 -0.35
C MET A 21 6.35 -0.15 -0.49
N THR A 22 6.40 1.16 -0.75
CA THR A 22 7.65 1.92 -0.94
C THR A 22 8.07 2.73 0.28
N PHE A 23 7.31 2.69 1.39
CA PHE A 23 7.61 3.48 2.59
C PHE A 23 8.71 2.87 3.46
N GLY A 24 9.16 1.64 3.15
CA GLY A 24 10.27 0.98 3.85
C GLY A 24 11.63 1.52 3.41
N ALA A 25 12.61 1.57 4.33
CA ALA A 25 13.96 2.00 3.98
C ALA A 25 14.66 0.97 3.08
N ALA A 26 15.22 1.45 1.97
CA ALA A 26 15.89 0.63 0.96
C ALA A 26 17.04 -0.25 1.52
N GLU A 27 17.70 0.20 2.59
CA GLU A 27 18.95 -0.42 3.07
C GLU A 27 18.75 -1.47 4.16
N GLN A 28 17.54 -1.64 4.70
CA GLN A 28 17.31 -2.44 5.93
C GLN A 28 16.78 -3.85 5.65
N ASN A 29 16.38 -4.15 4.41
CA ASN A 29 15.84 -5.45 4.03
C ASN A 29 16.19 -5.75 2.57
N ASN A 30 17.11 -6.70 2.32
CA ASN A 30 17.60 -7.03 0.97
C ASN A 30 16.48 -7.23 -0.07
N GLN A 31 15.37 -7.89 0.30
CA GLN A 31 14.27 -8.17 -0.63
C GLN A 31 13.29 -7.00 -0.80
N TRP A 32 13.04 -6.23 0.26
CA TRP A 32 12.09 -5.12 0.24
C TRP A 32 12.72 -3.80 -0.20
N GLY A 33 14.05 -3.70 -0.11
CA GLY A 33 14.80 -2.54 -0.52
C GLY A 33 14.76 -2.30 -2.02
N LEU A 34 14.78 -3.36 -2.82
CA LEU A 34 14.60 -3.29 -4.28
C LEU A 34 13.25 -2.69 -4.67
N ILE A 35 12.20 -3.00 -3.91
CA ILE A 35 10.84 -2.49 -4.15
C ILE A 35 10.73 -1.03 -3.70
N ALA A 36 11.37 -0.67 -2.59
CA ALA A 36 11.39 0.71 -2.09
C ALA A 36 12.25 1.66 -2.95
N SER A 37 13.30 1.15 -3.60
CA SER A 37 14.15 1.92 -4.52
C SER A 37 13.58 2.05 -5.93
N LEU A 38 12.42 1.44 -6.21
CA LEU A 38 11.75 1.60 -7.49
C LEU A 38 11.24 3.04 -7.62
N ASP A 39 11.59 3.69 -8.73
CA ASP A 39 11.18 5.06 -9.00
C ASP A 39 9.66 5.15 -9.20
N GLN A 40 9.04 6.12 -8.55
CA GLN A 40 7.59 6.29 -8.50
C GLN A 40 7.19 7.55 -9.25
N ASP A 41 7.58 7.64 -10.53
CA ASP A 41 7.13 8.69 -11.42
C ASP A 41 5.59 8.71 -11.45
N GLY A 42 5.02 9.77 -10.88
CA GLY A 42 3.58 10.02 -10.89
C GLY A 42 3.14 10.47 -12.28
N VAL A 43 2.15 9.79 -12.85
CA VAL A 43 1.48 10.17 -14.10
C VAL A 43 0.62 11.41 -13.91
#